data_AF-A0A2E3Z924-F1
#
_entry.id   AF-A0A2E3Z924-F1
#
_cell.length_a   1.000
_cell.length_b   1.000
_cell.length_c   1.000
_cell.angle_alpha   90.00
_cell.angle_beta   90.00
_cell.angle_gamma   90.00
#
_symmetry.space_group_name_H-M   'P 1'
#
loop_
_entity.id
_entity.type
_entity.pdbx_description
1 polymer ?
#
loop_
_entity_poly.entity_id
_entity_poly.type
_entity_poly.pdbx_seq_one_letter_code
_entity_poly.pdbx_strand_id
1 'polypeptide(L)'
;MLFEILGWVPAVIFPSATVVQLASVLRAPRVDGVSMPTWTLFGLANICLYLFTEKYLAPQMLIGVLGTAVFDFAIVGSIWIKRTTRKAEA
;
A
#
# COMPACT_ATOMS: atom_id res chain seq x y z
N MET A 1 -3.71 -17.32 -22.59
CA MET A 1 -4.76 -16.28 -22.66
C MET A 1 -5.56 -16.08 -21.37
N LEU A 2 -6.47 -16.96 -20.94
CA LEU A 2 -7.31 -16.67 -19.74
C LEU A 2 -6.47 -16.47 -18.45
N PHE A 3 -5.50 -17.36 -18.21
CA PHE A 3 -4.61 -17.28 -17.04
C PHE A 3 -3.65 -16.07 -17.04
N GLU A 4 -3.28 -15.57 -18.22
CA GLU A 4 -2.42 -14.38 -18.32
C GLU A 4 -3.18 -13.11 -17.96
N ILE A 5 -4.44 -12.99 -18.39
CA ILE A 5 -5.31 -11.87 -18.03
C ILE A 5 -5.65 -11.93 -16.54
N LEU A 6 -5.98 -13.12 -16.01
CA LEU A 6 -6.27 -13.30 -14.59
C LEU A 6 -5.06 -13.01 -13.69
N GLY A 7 -3.83 -13.26 -14.16
CA GLY A 7 -2.61 -12.88 -13.45
C GLY A 7 -2.41 -11.36 -13.32
N TRP A 8 -2.98 -10.58 -14.23
CA TRP A 8 -2.92 -9.10 -14.18
C TRP A 8 -3.98 -8.49 -13.28
N VAL A 9 -5.10 -9.19 -13.04
CA VAL A 9 -6.22 -8.68 -12.25
C VAL A 9 -5.76 -8.29 -10.82
N PRO A 10 -5.09 -9.16 -10.04
CA PRO A 10 -4.58 -8.78 -8.71
C PRO A 10 -3.55 -7.64 -8.77
N ALA A 11 -2.70 -7.65 -9.79
CA ALA A 11 -1.64 -6.67 -9.98
C ALA A 11 -2.14 -5.26 -10.32
N VAL A 12 -3.43 -5.10 -10.67
CA VAL A 12 -4.08 -3.80 -10.90
C VAL A 12 -5.06 -3.47 -9.78
N ILE A 13 -5.87 -4.44 -9.36
CA ILE A 13 -6.89 -4.23 -8.34
C ILE A 13 -6.24 -3.87 -6.99
N PHE A 14 -5.24 -4.61 -6.53
CA PHE A 14 -4.62 -4.33 -5.23
C PHE A 14 -3.96 -2.96 -5.15
N PRO A 15 -3.09 -2.55 -6.10
CA PRO A 15 -2.54 -1.19 -6.07
C PRO A 15 -3.63 -0.11 -6.14
N SER A 16 -4.66 -0.32 -6.97
CA SER A 16 -5.75 0.66 -7.07
C SER A 16 -6.51 0.81 -5.75
N ALA A 17 -6.77 -0.30 -5.04
CA ALA A 17 -7.40 -0.29 -3.73
C ALA A 17 -6.53 0.42 -2.69
N THR A 18 -5.21 0.19 -2.70
CA THR A 18 -4.26 0.89 -1.83
C THR A 18 -4.23 2.40 -2.11
N VAL A 19 -4.27 2.82 -3.38
CA VAL A 19 -4.36 4.25 -3.74
C VAL A 19 -5.66 4.87 -3.22
N VAL A 20 -6.80 4.19 -3.35
CA VAL A 20 -8.08 4.66 -2.81
C VAL A 20 -8.01 4.79 -1.28
N GLN A 21 -7.39 3.82 -0.60
CA GLN A 21 -7.18 3.90 0.85
C GLN A 21 -6.27 5.07 1.24
N LEU A 22 -5.16 5.28 0.53
CA LEU A 22 -4.27 6.40 0.80
C LEU A 22 -5.00 7.73 0.65
N ALA A 23 -5.78 7.87 -0.42
CA ALA A 23 -6.60 9.06 -0.64
C ALA A 23 -7.65 9.26 0.48
N SER A 24 -8.26 8.18 1.00
CA SER A 24 -9.22 8.26 2.10
C SER A 24 -8.52 8.69 3.40
N VAL A 25 -7.35 8.14 3.72
CA VAL A 25 -6.54 8.50 4.89
C VAL A 25 -6.11 9.97 4.84
N LEU A 26 -5.68 10.45 3.68
CA LEU A 26 -5.24 11.85 3.51
C LEU A 26 -6.40 12.83 3.70
N ARG A 27 -7.57 12.54 3.10
CA ARG A 27 -8.77 13.40 3.17
C ARG A 27 -9.50 13.30 4.51
N ALA A 28 -9.39 12.19 5.22
CA ALA A 28 -10.10 12.00 6.47
C ALA A 28 -9.51 12.88 7.59
N PRO A 29 -10.33 13.60 8.37
CA PRO A 29 -9.86 14.36 9.53
C PRO A 29 -9.39 13.44 10.67
N ARG A 30 -9.86 12.18 10.70
CA ARG A 30 -9.46 11.16 11.68
C ARG A 30 -9.13 9.84 11.01
N VAL A 31 -8.16 9.13 11.56
CA VAL A 31 -7.65 7.85 11.03
C VAL A 31 -7.82 6.70 12.03
N ASP A 32 -8.76 6.83 12.96
CA ASP A 32 -8.96 5.89 14.07
C ASP A 32 -9.39 4.48 13.59
N GLY A 33 -10.03 4.38 12.41
CA GLY A 33 -10.44 3.10 11.81
C GLY A 33 -9.38 2.40 10.96
N VAL A 34 -8.17 2.97 10.81
CA VAL A 34 -7.13 2.43 9.93
C VAL A 34 -5.96 1.90 10.76
N SER A 35 -5.72 0.59 10.67
CA SER A 35 -4.71 -0.11 11.46
C SER A 35 -3.30 0.12 10.90
N MET A 36 -2.50 0.92 11.60
CA MET A 36 -1.09 1.18 11.24
C MET A 36 -0.24 -0.10 11.11
N PRO A 37 -0.28 -1.08 12.03
CA PRO A 37 0.49 -2.32 11.88
C PRO A 37 0.12 -3.13 10.63
N THR A 38 -1.16 -3.12 10.25
CA THR A 38 -1.65 -3.83 9.06
C THR A 38 -1.00 -3.29 7.80
N TRP A 39 -0.95 -1.96 7.63
CA TRP A 39 -0.33 -1.34 6.46
C TRP A 39 1.19 -1.50 6.46
N THR A 40 1.84 -1.51 7.63
CA THR A 40 3.28 -1.86 7.72
C THR A 40 3.55 -3.28 7.24
N LEU A 41 2.71 -4.25 7.64
CA LEU A 41 2.86 -5.65 7.22
C LEU A 41 2.59 -5.83 5.73
N PHE A 42 1.62 -5.12 5.15
CA PHE A 42 1.39 -5.14 3.71
C PHE A 42 2.58 -4.58 2.92
N GLY A 43 3.13 -3.45 3.35
CA GLY A 43 4.33 -2.88 2.72
C GLY A 43 5.50 -3.85 2.77
N LEU A 44 5.73 -4.51 3.90
CA LEU A 44 6.77 -5.52 4.05
C LEU A 44 6.50 -6.75 3.17
N ALA A 45 5.25 -7.23 3.13
CA ALA A 45 4.86 -8.37 2.31
C ALA A 45 5.08 -8.09 0.82
N ASN A 46 4.77 -6.89 0.33
CA ASN A 46 5.04 -6.48 -1.04
C ASN A 46 6.55 -6.45 -1.34
N ILE A 47 7.39 -5.93 -0.44
CA ILE A 47 8.85 -6.00 -0.61
C ILE A 47 9.34 -7.45 -0.66
N CYS A 48 8.90 -8.29 0.29
CA CYS A 48 9.26 -9.71 0.31
C CYS A 48 8.82 -10.43 -0.97
N LEU A 49 7.63 -10.14 -1.48
CA LEU A 49 7.10 -10.72 -2.72
C LEU A 49 7.91 -10.29 -3.95
N TYR A 50 8.33 -9.03 -3.99
CA TYR A 50 9.22 -8.52 -5.02
C TYR A 50 10.57 -9.26 -5.02
N LEU A 51 11.15 -9.50 -3.84
CA LEU A 51 12.40 -10.25 -3.70
C LEU A 51 12.22 -11.73 -4.08
N PHE A 52 11.13 -12.36 -3.65
CA PHE A 52 10.86 -13.79 -3.83
C PHE A 52 10.60 -14.19 -5.28
N THR A 53 9.97 -13.31 -6.06
CA THR A 53 9.58 -13.64 -7.44
C THR A 53 10.74 -13.50 -8.45
N GLU A 54 11.86 -12.90 -8.05
CA GLU A 54 13.08 -12.68 -8.85
C GLU A 54 12.85 -11.98 -10.22
N LYS A 55 11.64 -11.47 -10.47
CA LYS A 55 11.23 -10.81 -11.72
C LYS A 55 11.35 -9.28 -11.60
N TYR A 56 12.53 -8.81 -11.25
CA TYR A 56 12.77 -7.40 -10.87
C TYR A 56 12.41 -6.39 -11.96
N LEU A 57 12.62 -6.73 -13.23
CA LEU A 57 12.38 -5.84 -14.37
C LEU A 57 10.97 -5.96 -14.94
N ALA A 58 10.13 -6.86 -14.41
CA ALA A 58 8.78 -6.99 -14.88
C ALA A 58 7.95 -5.76 -14.43
N PRO A 59 7.25 -5.06 -15.35
CA PRO A 59 6.48 -3.87 -14.99
C PRO A 59 5.38 -4.16 -13.96
N GLN A 60 4.84 -5.38 -13.95
CA GLN A 60 3.89 -5.84 -12.95
C GLN A 60 4.49 -5.89 -11.53
N MET A 61 5.77 -6.24 -11.41
CA MET A 61 6.45 -6.31 -10.12
C MET A 61 6.89 -4.93 -9.64
N LEU A 62 7.37 -4.09 -10.55
CA LEU A 62 7.74 -2.71 -10.23
C LEU A 62 6.54 -1.87 -9.82
N ILE A 63 5.47 -1.85 -10.62
CA ILE A 63 4.33 -0.97 -10.38
C ILE A 63 3.34 -1.63 -9.42
N GLY A 64 3.03 -2.92 -9.66
CA GLY A 64 1.98 -3.63 -8.93
C GLY A 64 2.39 -4.12 -7.55
N VAL A 65 3.68 -4.29 -7.28
CA VAL A 65 4.18 -4.79 -5.99
C VAL A 65 5.04 -3.73 -5.30
N LEU A 66 6.13 -3.28 -5.93
CA LEU A 66 7.01 -2.28 -5.32
C LEU A 66 6.31 -0.92 -5.16
N GLY A 67 5.58 -0.48 -6.19
CA GLY A 67 4.75 0.73 -6.13
C GLY A 67 3.67 0.64 -5.05
N THR A 68 3.02 -0.52 -4.91
CA THR A 68 2.04 -0.76 -3.83
C THR A 68 2.69 -0.67 -2.46
N ALA A 69 3.90 -1.24 -2.28
CA ALA A 69 4.64 -1.12 -1.02
C ALA A 69 4.89 0.35 -0.64
N VAL A 70 5.25 1.19 -1.62
CA VAL A 70 5.42 2.63 -1.40
C VAL A 70 4.13 3.27 -0.90
N PHE A 71 2.98 2.93 -1.49
CA PHE A 71 1.69 3.44 -1.01
C PHE A 71 1.32 2.92 0.37
N ASP A 72 1.59 1.65 0.68
CA ASP A 72 1.37 1.07 2.01
C ASP A 72 2.15 1.84 3.09
N PHE A 73 3.44 2.12 2.85
CA PHE A 73 4.25 2.93 3.76
C PHE A 73 3.81 4.40 3.79
N ALA A 74 3.34 4.96 2.68
CA ALA A 74 2.76 6.31 2.67
C ALA A 74 1.50 6.40 3.53
N ILE A 75 0.67 5.35 3.57
CA ILE A 75 -0.49 5.26 4.49
C ILE A 75 0.00 5.26 5.94
N VAL A 76 1.00 4.45 6.27
CA VAL A 76 1.61 4.38 7.61
C VAL A 76 2.14 5.75 8.03
N GLY A 77 2.90 6.43 7.15
CA GLY A 77 3.41 7.77 7.41
C GLY A 77 2.31 8.80 7.62
N SER A 78 1.25 8.76 6.80
CA SER A 78 0.10 9.65 6.93
C SER A 78 -0.66 9.44 8.24
N ILE A 79 -0.83 8.19 8.67
CA ILE A 79 -1.43 7.87 9.97
C ILE A 79 -0.56 8.39 11.11
N TRP A 80 0.75 8.18 11.02
CA TRP A 80 1.69 8.62 12.05
C TRP A 80 1.67 10.14 12.22
N ILE A 81 1.76 10.90 11.13
CA ILE A 81 1.67 12.38 11.15
C ILE A 81 0.36 12.84 11.80
N LYS A 82 -0.80 12.30 11.40
CA LYS A 82 -2.08 12.70 11.98
C LYS A 82 -2.19 12.37 13.47
N ARG A 83 -1.59 11.26 13.92
CA ARG A 83 -1.54 10.90 15.35
C ARG A 83 -0.63 11.81 16.15
N THR A 84 0.50 12.25 15.61
CA THR A 84 1.44 13.15 16.29
C THR A 84 0.88 14.58 16.36
N THR A 85 0.27 15.08 15.30
CA THR A 85 -0.41 16.40 15.31
C THR A 85 -1.50 16.45 16.39
N ARG A 86 -2.36 15.42 16.48
CA ARG A 86 -3.43 15.37 17.49
C ARG A 86 -2.88 15.35 18.93
N LYS A 87 -1.76 14.66 19.18
CA LYS A 87 -1.12 14.65 20.50
C LYS A 87 -0.50 16.00 20.87
N ALA A 88 -0.16 16.84 19.90
CA ALA A 88 0.39 18.17 20.15
C ALA A 88 -0.73 19.21 20.46
N GLU A 89 -1.96 18.95 20.01
CA GLU A 89 -3.13 19.82 20.22
C GLU A 89 -3.95 19.48 21.49
N ALA A 90 -3.64 18.37 22.17
CA ALA A 90 -4.34 17.86 23.35
C ALA A 90 -3.53 18.04 24.63
#